data_AF-A0A7V4GEA8-F1
#
_entry.id   AF-A0A7V4GEA8-F1
#
_cell.length_a   1.000
_cell.length_b   1.000
_cell.length_c   1.000
_cell.angle_alpha   90.00
_cell.angle_beta   90.00
_cell.angle_gamma   90.00
#
_symmetry.space_group_name_H-M   'P 1'
#
loop_
_entity.id
_entity.type
_entity.pdbx_description
1 polymer ?
#
loop_
_entity_poly.entity_id
_entity_poly.type
_entity_poly.pdbx_seq_one_letter_code
_entity_poly.pdbx_strand_id
1 'polypeptide(L)'
;MAQRSAIEWTESTWNPVTGCTKVSPGCKHCYAERMAERLQAMGQANYVNGFEVTLQPQLLELPLGWRKPQTVFVNSMSDLFHEDVPLEYIRRVFDVMKRAHWHRFQVLTKRAERLAELSPALEWAPNIWMGVSIETDK
;
A
#
# COMPACT_ATOMS: atom_id res chain seq x y z
N MET A 1 3.23 9.59 -7.52
CA MET A 1 2.36 10.52 -6.76
C MET A 1 2.63 10.28 -5.29
N ALA A 2 2.86 11.32 -4.49
CA ALA A 2 3.30 11.12 -3.10
C ALA A 2 2.74 12.16 -2.13
N GLN A 3 2.61 13.42 -2.52
CA GLN A 3 2.06 14.49 -1.67
C GLN A 3 0.78 15.06 -2.27
N ARG A 4 -0.19 15.43 -1.42
CA ARG A 4 -1.53 15.96 -1.77
C ARG A 4 -2.43 14.93 -2.47
N SER A 5 -2.86 13.93 -1.71
CA SER A 5 -3.85 12.95 -2.17
C SER A 5 -5.19 13.61 -2.47
N ALA A 6 -5.93 13.08 -3.46
CA ALA A 6 -7.33 13.42 -3.71
C ALA A 6 -8.31 12.57 -2.88
N ILE A 7 -7.79 11.59 -2.12
CA ILE A 7 -8.57 10.74 -1.22
C ILE A 7 -8.81 11.53 0.08
N GLU A 8 -10.08 11.85 0.38
CA GLU A 8 -10.46 12.86 1.39
C GLU A 8 -9.95 12.61 2.82
N TRP A 9 -9.72 11.34 3.19
CA TRP A 9 -9.34 10.93 4.54
C TRP A 9 -7.83 10.74 4.73
N THR A 10 -7.01 11.00 3.71
CA THR A 10 -5.54 10.91 3.77
C THR A 10 -4.89 12.12 3.11
N GLU A 11 -3.72 12.54 3.59
CA GLU A 11 -3.01 13.72 3.05
C GLU A 11 -2.02 13.32 1.94
N SER A 12 -1.48 12.11 2.02
CA SER A 12 -0.46 11.58 1.12
C SER A 12 -0.69 10.10 0.84
N THR A 13 -0.11 9.61 -0.26
CA THR A 13 -0.10 8.17 -0.58
C THR A 13 1.33 7.69 -0.72
N TRP A 14 1.60 6.48 -0.25
CA TRP A 14 2.91 5.84 -0.37
C TRP A 14 2.72 4.42 -0.87
N ASN A 15 3.23 4.14 -2.07
CA ASN A 15 3.03 2.88 -2.78
C ASN A 15 4.37 2.15 -2.94
N PRO A 16 4.89 1.49 -1.88
CA PRO A 16 6.10 0.66 -1.98
C PRO A 16 5.86 -0.62 -2.80
N VAL A 17 4.60 -0.94 -3.10
CA VAL A 17 4.18 -1.98 -4.04
C VAL A 17 3.13 -1.34 -4.95
N THR A 18 3.09 -1.75 -6.22
CA THR A 18 2.01 -1.43 -7.17
C THR A 18 1.43 -2.73 -7.72
N GLY A 19 0.14 -2.71 -8.09
CA GLY A 19 -0.52 -3.89 -8.63
C GLY A 19 -1.07 -4.83 -7.56
N CYS A 20 -2.00 -5.70 -7.97
CA CYS A 20 -2.69 -6.66 -7.11
C CYS A 20 -3.43 -7.71 -7.97
N THR A 21 -3.77 -8.86 -7.39
CA THR A 21 -4.77 -9.79 -7.94
C THR A 21 -6.12 -9.63 -7.25
N LYS A 22 -7.21 -9.81 -8.01
CA LYS A 22 -8.60 -9.74 -7.50
C LYS A 22 -8.91 -11.02 -6.71
N VAL A 23 -9.37 -10.86 -5.47
CA VAL A 23 -9.67 -12.00 -4.56
C VAL A 23 -11.14 -12.09 -4.12
N SER A 24 -11.96 -11.08 -4.45
CA SER A 24 -13.33 -10.99 -3.96
C SER A 24 -14.24 -10.15 -4.88
N PRO A 25 -15.59 -10.21 -4.70
CA PRO A 25 -16.54 -9.44 -5.49
C PRO A 25 -16.30 -7.91 -5.45
N GLY A 26 -15.86 -7.35 -4.33
CA GLY A 26 -15.54 -5.92 -4.20
C GLY A 26 -14.30 -5.49 -4.99
N CYS A 27 -13.52 -6.43 -5.53
CA CYS A 27 -12.47 -6.11 -6.51
C CYS A 27 -13.02 -5.86 -7.92
N LYS A 28 -14.29 -6.17 -8.22
CA LYS A 28 -14.89 -6.06 -9.56
C LYS A 28 -14.77 -4.65 -10.17
N HIS A 29 -14.86 -3.60 -9.34
CA HIS A 29 -14.80 -2.20 -9.76
C HIS A 29 -13.57 -1.47 -9.20
N CYS A 30 -12.45 -2.19 -9.06
CA CYS A 30 -11.21 -1.65 -8.51
C CYS A 30 -10.76 -0.38 -9.26
N TYR A 31 -10.63 0.74 -8.54
CA TYR A 31 -10.11 1.97 -9.13
C TYR A 31 -8.60 1.87 -9.44
N ALA A 32 -7.86 1.12 -8.62
CA ALA A 32 -6.42 1.00 -8.76
C ALA A 32 -6.02 0.29 -10.05
N GLU A 33 -6.78 -0.74 -10.46
CA GLU A 33 -6.58 -1.44 -11.74
C GLU A 33 -6.75 -0.48 -12.92
N ARG A 34 -7.90 0.18 -13.03
CA ARG A 34 -8.16 1.16 -14.11
C ARG A 34 -7.14 2.29 -14.15
N MET A 35 -6.71 2.75 -12.98
CA MET A 35 -5.68 3.78 -12.87
C MET A 35 -4.29 3.25 -13.29
N ALA A 36 -3.95 2.01 -12.94
CA ALA A 36 -2.70 1.38 -13.36
C ALA A 36 -2.62 1.22 -14.88
N GLU A 37 -3.69 0.75 -15.53
CA GLU A 37 -3.80 0.67 -17.00
C GLU A 37 -3.57 2.04 -17.65
N ARG A 38 -4.21 3.08 -17.11
CA ARG A 38 -4.01 4.46 -17.58
C ARG A 38 -2.56 4.91 -17.41
N LEU A 39 -1.96 4.69 -16.25
CA LEU A 39 -0.58 5.10 -15.95
C LEU A 39 0.43 4.34 -16.82
N GLN A 40 0.16 3.07 -17.12
CA GLN A 40 0.95 2.26 -18.06
C GLN A 40 0.87 2.85 -19.47
N ALA A 41 -0.34 3.16 -19.96
CA ALA A 41 -0.52 3.79 -21.27
C ALA A 41 0.14 5.18 -21.37
N MET A 42 0.28 5.88 -20.24
CA MET A 42 1.00 7.15 -20.14
C MET A 42 2.53 6.98 -19.99
N GLY A 43 3.05 5.76 -19.98
CA GLY A 43 4.48 5.48 -19.85
C GLY A 43 5.06 5.76 -18.46
N GLN A 44 4.25 5.72 -17.40
CA GLN A 44 4.76 5.92 -16.04
C GLN A 44 5.62 4.72 -15.61
N ALA A 45 6.87 4.98 -15.23
CA ALA A 45 7.90 3.98 -14.93
C ALA A 45 7.47 2.95 -13.87
N ASN A 46 6.74 3.37 -12.83
CA ASN A 46 6.29 2.46 -11.77
C ASN A 46 5.13 1.54 -12.20
N TYR A 47 4.55 1.76 -13.38
CA TYR A 47 3.40 1.01 -13.90
C TYR A 47 3.71 0.36 -15.25
N VAL A 48 4.99 0.13 -15.57
CA VAL A 48 5.39 -0.57 -16.81
C VAL A 48 4.77 -1.96 -16.91
N ASN A 49 4.57 -2.64 -15.78
CA ASN A 49 3.90 -3.93 -15.67
C ASN A 49 2.38 -3.81 -15.44
N GLY A 50 1.78 -2.64 -15.68
CA GLY A 50 0.35 -2.42 -15.49
C GLY A 50 -0.09 -2.66 -14.04
N PHE A 51 -1.05 -3.58 -13.86
CA PHE A 51 -1.60 -3.94 -12.55
C PHE A 51 -0.98 -5.21 -11.94
N GLU A 52 0.09 -5.75 -12.54
CA GLU A 52 0.85 -6.85 -11.94
C GLU A 52 1.61 -6.41 -10.70
N VAL A 53 1.69 -7.30 -9.70
CA VAL A 53 2.37 -7.03 -8.44
C VAL A 53 3.84 -6.73 -8.69
N THR A 54 4.23 -5.50 -8.39
CA THR A 54 5.57 -4.98 -8.64
C THR A 54 6.07 -4.28 -7.39
N LEU A 55 7.21 -4.73 -6.86
CA LEU A 55 7.89 -4.07 -5.75
C LEU A 55 8.54 -2.77 -6.23
N GLN A 56 8.46 -1.72 -5.42
CA GLN A 56 9.01 -0.39 -5.70
C GLN A 56 10.09 -0.02 -4.66
N PRO A 57 11.23 -0.75 -4.60
CA PRO A 57 12.26 -0.55 -3.57
C PRO A 57 12.82 0.88 -3.54
N GLN A 58 12.89 1.54 -4.69
CA GLN A 58 13.32 2.94 -4.83
C GLN A 58 12.39 3.95 -4.15
N LEU A 59 11.16 3.54 -3.81
CA LEU A 59 10.18 4.37 -3.10
C LEU A 59 10.14 4.10 -1.60
N LEU A 60 10.89 3.09 -1.09
CA LEU A 60 10.77 2.67 0.31
C LEU A 60 11.04 3.82 1.27
N GLU A 61 12.13 4.57 1.09
CA GLU A 61 12.51 5.61 2.04
C GLU A 61 11.78 6.95 1.82
N LEU A 62 10.87 7.02 0.85
CA LEU A 62 10.20 8.25 0.47
C LEU A 62 9.50 8.98 1.65
N PRO A 63 8.80 8.31 2.58
CA PRO A 63 8.18 8.98 3.72
C PRO A 63 9.16 9.65 4.67
N LEU A 64 10.41 9.16 4.76
CA LEU A 64 11.42 9.73 5.66
C LEU A 64 11.85 11.14 5.23
N GLY A 65 11.70 11.47 3.94
CA GLY A 65 11.99 12.79 3.41
C GLY A 65 10.91 13.84 3.67
N TRP A 66 9.71 13.43 4.12
CA TRP A 66 8.59 14.34 4.32
C TRP A 66 8.62 14.96 5.71
N ARG A 67 8.94 16.25 5.79
CA ARG A 67 9.15 16.94 7.08
C ARG A 67 7.87 17.27 7.85
N LYS A 68 6.78 17.54 7.14
CA LYS A 68 5.50 17.88 7.77
C LYS A 68 4.83 16.59 8.23
N PRO A 69 4.35 16.46 9.47
CA PRO A 69 3.48 15.35 9.88
C PRO A 69 2.29 15.20 8.93
N GLN A 70 1.98 13.95 8.55
CA GLN A 70 0.89 13.65 7.62
C GLN A 70 0.23 12.32 7.97
N THR A 71 -1.05 12.20 7.62
CA THR A 71 -1.73 10.92 7.45
C THR A 71 -1.41 10.36 6.06
N VAL A 72 -0.83 9.17 6.01
CA VAL A 72 -0.28 8.53 4.80
C VAL A 72 -1.01 7.23 4.56
N PHE A 73 -1.71 7.12 3.44
CA PHE A 73 -2.28 5.85 3.01
C PHE A 73 -1.22 5.02 2.28
N VAL A 74 -0.83 3.93 2.92
CA VAL A 74 0.05 2.91 2.33
C VAL A 74 -0.77 2.14 1.29
N ASN A 75 -0.11 1.68 0.22
CA ASN A 75 -0.69 0.75 -0.73
C ASN A 75 -2.04 1.19 -1.35
N SER A 76 -2.18 2.48 -1.68
CA SER A 76 -3.34 3.00 -2.40
C SER A 76 -3.51 2.44 -3.82
N MET A 77 -2.50 1.76 -4.35
CA MET A 77 -2.45 1.20 -5.69
C MET A 77 -2.07 -0.29 -5.68
N SER A 78 -2.19 -0.96 -4.53
CA SER A 78 -1.78 -2.35 -4.30
C SER A 78 -2.40 -2.93 -3.02
N ASP A 79 -2.05 -4.16 -2.69
CA ASP A 79 -2.27 -4.75 -1.37
C ASP A 79 -0.92 -5.19 -0.81
N LEU A 80 -0.48 -4.61 0.33
CA LEU A 80 0.83 -4.91 0.92
C LEU A 80 0.96 -6.38 1.34
N PHE A 81 -0.16 -7.03 1.66
CA PHE A 81 -0.21 -8.42 2.09
C PHE A 81 -0.54 -9.36 0.93
N HIS A 82 -0.25 -8.97 -0.32
CA HIS A 82 -0.33 -9.88 -1.46
C HIS A 82 0.64 -11.07 -1.29
N GLU A 83 0.26 -12.23 -1.83
CA GLU A 83 1.04 -13.47 -1.70
C GLU A 83 2.44 -13.38 -2.32
N ASP A 84 2.53 -12.69 -3.46
CA ASP A 84 3.79 -12.38 -4.15
C ASP A 84 4.66 -11.30 -3.48
N VAL A 85 4.18 -10.64 -2.42
CA VAL A 85 5.02 -9.68 -1.66
C VAL A 85 5.75 -10.45 -0.55
N PRO A 86 7.10 -10.55 -0.60
CA PRO A 86 7.86 -11.32 0.38
C PRO A 86 7.79 -10.70 1.78
N LEU A 87 7.78 -11.52 2.83
CA LEU A 87 7.81 -11.08 4.23
C LEU A 87 8.96 -10.10 4.49
N GLU A 88 10.16 -10.36 3.95
CA GLU A 88 11.31 -9.47 4.13
C GLU A 88 11.06 -8.06 3.54
N TYR A 89 10.27 -7.96 2.47
CA TYR A 89 9.88 -6.67 1.92
C TYR A 89 8.86 -5.97 2.81
N ILE A 90 7.87 -6.70 3.34
CA ILE A 90 6.88 -6.17 4.28
C ILE A 90 7.59 -5.64 5.54
N ARG A 91 8.57 -6.37 6.08
CA ARG A 91 9.39 -5.90 7.21
C ARG A 91 10.10 -4.58 6.93
N ARG A 92 10.66 -4.41 5.73
CA ARG A 92 11.29 -3.14 5.32
C ARG A 92 10.29 -1.98 5.23
N VAL A 93 9.07 -2.26 4.76
CA VAL A 93 7.98 -1.26 4.75
C VAL A 93 7.61 -0.87 6.19
N PHE A 94 7.49 -1.84 7.10
CA PHE A 94 7.21 -1.59 8.52
C PHE A 94 8.35 -0.83 9.22
N ASP A 95 9.62 -1.14 8.93
CA ASP A 95 10.78 -0.39 9.43
C ASP A 95 10.70 1.10 9.05
N VAL A 96 10.38 1.40 7.80
CA VAL A 96 10.21 2.79 7.35
C VAL A 96 9.07 3.46 8.12
N MET A 97 7.93 2.80 8.29
CA MET A 97 6.80 3.38 9.05
C MET A 97 7.17 3.68 10.51
N LYS A 98 7.95 2.79 11.14
CA LYS A 98 8.47 2.96 12.50
C LYS A 98 9.48 4.11 12.58
N ARG A 99 10.42 4.21 11.64
CA ARG A 99 11.42 5.30 11.59
C ARG A 99 10.76 6.65 11.35
N ALA A 100 9.77 6.69 10.46
CA ALA A 100 8.99 7.87 10.11
C ALA A 100 7.84 8.16 11.12
N HIS A 101 8.15 8.04 12.41
CA HIS A 101 7.20 8.07 13.53
C HIS A 101 6.35 9.35 13.63
N TRP A 102 6.75 10.45 12.99
CA TRP A 102 5.97 11.69 12.92
C TRP A 102 4.82 11.66 11.91
N HIS A 103 4.73 10.61 11.08
CA HIS A 103 3.58 10.34 10.23
C HIS A 103 2.68 9.28 10.84
N ARG A 104 1.38 9.35 10.52
CA ARG A 104 0.42 8.28 10.76
C ARG A 104 0.24 7.50 9.46
N PHE A 105 0.54 6.21 9.48
CA PHE A 105 0.37 5.33 8.32
C PHE A 105 -0.94 4.57 8.43
N GLN A 106 -1.72 4.55 7.37
CA GLN A 106 -2.93 3.74 7.24
C GLN A 106 -2.65 2.63 6.25
N VAL A 107 -2.87 1.39 6.64
CA VAL A 107 -2.65 0.21 5.80
C VAL A 107 -3.98 -0.53 5.73
N LEU A 108 -4.47 -0.79 4.52
CA LEU A 108 -5.72 -1.54 4.31
C LEU A 108 -5.45 -2.76 3.46
N THR A 109 -6.03 -3.90 3.83
CA THR A 109 -5.92 -5.16 3.08
C THR A 109 -7.26 -5.88 2.98
N LYS A 110 -7.45 -6.68 1.91
CA LYS A 110 -8.50 -7.71 1.86
C LYS A 110 -8.00 -9.09 2.27
N ARG A 111 -6.69 -9.25 2.50
CA ARG A 111 -6.01 -10.53 2.76
C ARG A 111 -5.81 -10.71 4.26
N ALA A 112 -6.92 -10.73 5.00
CA ALA A 112 -6.93 -10.77 6.46
C ALA A 112 -6.19 -11.99 7.04
N GLU A 113 -6.31 -13.15 6.38
CA GLU A 113 -5.63 -14.38 6.79
C GLU A 113 -4.10 -14.23 6.74
N ARG A 114 -3.58 -13.71 5.62
CA ARG A 114 -2.14 -13.47 5.46
C ARG A 114 -1.63 -12.37 6.40
N LEU A 115 -2.42 -11.32 6.64
CA LEU A 115 -2.11 -10.34 7.68
C LEU A 115 -1.97 -11.03 9.04
N ALA A 116 -2.93 -11.88 9.43
CA ALA A 116 -2.91 -12.57 10.71
C ALA A 116 -1.72 -13.53 10.84
N GLU A 117 -1.39 -14.27 9.78
CA GLU A 117 -0.22 -15.16 9.70
C GLU A 117 1.09 -14.40 9.89
N LEU A 118 1.26 -13.28 9.21
CA LEU A 118 2.52 -12.52 9.22
C LEU A 118 2.64 -11.58 10.42
N SER A 119 1.53 -11.18 11.06
CA SER A 119 1.51 -10.20 12.15
C SER A 119 2.52 -10.47 13.28
N PRO A 120 2.73 -11.72 13.76
CA PRO A 120 3.74 -12.00 14.79
C PRO A 120 5.18 -11.71 14.36
N ALA A 121 5.45 -11.63 13.05
CA ALA A 121 6.76 -11.35 12.48
C ALA A 121 6.97 -9.87 12.11
N LEU A 122 6.01 -9.00 12.43
CA LEU A 122 6.02 -7.57 12.13
C LEU A 122 6.13 -6.74 13.40
N GLU A 123 6.87 -5.63 13.32
CA GLU A 123 7.00 -4.69 14.43
C GLU A 123 5.94 -3.60 14.35
N TRP A 124 4.94 -3.67 15.23
CA TRP A 124 3.85 -2.71 15.30
C TRP A 124 4.24 -1.46 16.10
N ALA A 125 4.21 -0.30 15.45
CA ALA A 125 4.41 1.00 16.08
C ALA A 125 3.07 1.74 16.26
N PRO A 126 2.90 2.63 17.26
CA PRO A 126 1.63 3.31 17.54
C PRO A 126 1.09 4.17 16.38
N ASN A 127 1.96 4.55 15.46
CA ASN A 127 1.62 5.36 14.29
C ASN A 127 1.21 4.52 13.07
N ILE A 128 1.17 3.19 13.17
CA ILE A 128 0.71 2.27 12.12
C ILE A 128 -0.72 1.85 12.41
N TRP A 129 -1.66 2.27 11.56
CA TRP A 129 -3.07 1.97 11.64
C TRP A 129 -3.42 0.91 10.62
N MET A 130 -3.62 -0.31 11.08
CA MET A 130 -4.01 -1.45 10.24
C MET A 130 -5.52 -1.59 10.18
N GLY A 131 -6.06 -1.78 8.98
CA GLY A 131 -7.46 -2.09 8.77
C GLY A 131 -7.64 -3.22 7.75
N VAL A 132 -8.75 -3.94 7.88
CA VAL A 132 -9.19 -4.94 6.92
C VAL A 132 -10.43 -4.40 6.22
N SER A 133 -10.46 -4.49 4.89
CA SER A 133 -11.66 -4.19 4.13
C SER A 133 -12.67 -5.33 4.28
N ILE A 134 -13.90 -5.00 4.68
CA ILE A 134 -15.00 -5.94 4.84
C ILE A 134 -15.98 -5.73 3.68
N GLU A 135 -16.50 -6.82 3.15
CA GLU A 135 -17.46 -6.83 2.05
C GLU A 135 -18.47 -7.96 2.24
N THR A 136 -19.50 -7.99 1.41
CA THR A 136 -20.46 -9.10 1.39
C THR A 136 -19.88 -10.28 0.61
N ASP A 137 -20.18 -11.50 1.06
CA ASP A 137 -19.78 -12.74 0.36
C ASP A 137 -20.48 -12.93 -1.00
N LYS A 138 -21.39 -12.01 -1.37
CA LYS A 138 -22.29 -12.08 -2.52
C LYS A 138 -22.40 -10.72 -3.20
#